data_AF-Q1RRB4-F1
#
_entry.id   AF-Q1RRB4-F1
#
_cell.length_a   1.000
_cell.length_b   1.000
_cell.length_c   1.000
_cell.angle_alpha   90.00
_cell.angle_beta   90.00
_cell.angle_gamma   90.00
#
_symmetry.space_group_name_H-M   'P 1'
#
loop_
_entity.id
_entity.type
_entity.pdbx_description
1 polymer ?
#
loop_
_entity_poly.entity_id
_entity_poly.type
_entity_poly.pdbx_seq_one_letter_code
_entity_poly.pdbx_strand_id
1 'polypeptide(L)' 'MKFGQWYADSLRRRPRPGDKWHLDEVFIKISGEQKYLWRAVDQDGMVLDILVQNQRDKTAARHFFRRLLKKTCTVLR' A
#
# COMPACT_ATOMS: atom_id res chain seq x y z
N MET A 1 20.97 3.68 -16.12
CA MET A 1 19.80 2.93 -15.63
C MET A 1 18.92 3.88 -14.82
N LYS A 2 17.66 4.13 -15.21
CA LYS A 2 16.74 4.98 -14.43
C LYS A 2 15.83 4.07 -13.59
N PHE A 3 16.14 3.92 -12.30
CA PHE A 3 15.37 3.12 -11.34
C PHE A 3 13.86 3.34 -11.46
N GLY A 4 13.43 4.61 -11.58
CA GLY A 4 12.02 4.97 -11.68
C GLY A 4 11.30 4.38 -12.90
N GLN A 5 11.97 4.27 -14.05
CA GLN A 5 11.36 3.73 -15.28
C GLN A 5 11.16 2.21 -15.15
N TRP A 6 12.22 1.49 -14.73
CA TRP A 6 12.15 0.04 -14.50
C TRP A 6 11.13 -0.31 -13.41
N TYR A 7 11.11 0.45 -12.32
CA TYR A 7 10.13 0.26 -11.26
C TYR A 7 8.71 0.53 -11.76
N ALA A 8 8.47 1.63 -12.49
CA ALA A 8 7.15 1.92 -13.06
C ALA A 8 6.69 0.83 -14.05
N ASP A 9 7.58 0.30 -14.88
CA ASP A 9 7.26 -0.78 -15.81
C ASP A 9 7.00 -2.11 -15.09
N SER A 10 7.67 -2.38 -13.96
CA SER A 10 7.35 -3.53 -13.12
C SER A 10 6.00 -3.37 -12.41
N LEU A 11 5.61 -2.15 -12.01
CA LEU A 11 4.28 -1.86 -11.48
C LEU A 11 3.16 -2.14 -12.50
N ARG A 12 3.41 -1.88 -13.79
CA ARG A 12 2.44 -2.11 -14.88
C ARG A 12 2.21 -3.58 -15.21
N ARG A 13 3.21 -4.43 -14.99
CA ARG A 13 3.18 -5.88 -15.28
C ARG A 13 2.74 -6.73 -14.08
N ARG A 14 2.16 -6.12 -13.05
CA ARG A 14 1.85 -6.81 -11.80
C ARG A 14 0.79 -7.91 -12.02
N PRO A 15 1.01 -9.12 -11.47
CA PRO A 15 -0.01 -10.15 -11.43
C PRO A 15 -1.26 -9.68 -10.67
N ARG A 16 -2.37 -10.39 -10.82
CA ARG A 16 -3.55 -10.12 -10.00
C ARG A 16 -3.20 -10.36 -8.52
N PRO A 17 -3.61 -9.47 -7.60
CA PRO A 17 -3.48 -9.70 -6.17
C PRO A 17 -4.06 -11.05 -5.75
N GLY A 18 -3.43 -11.71 -4.78
CA GLY A 18 -4.00 -12.87 -4.12
C GLY A 18 -5.20 -12.53 -3.24
N ASP A 19 -5.94 -13.56 -2.82
CA ASP A 19 -7.19 -13.42 -2.04
C ASP A 19 -6.97 -13.14 -0.56
N LYS A 20 -5.73 -13.34 -0.06
CA LYS A 20 -5.36 -13.08 1.34
C LYS A 20 -4.46 -11.87 1.43
N TRP A 21 -4.74 -10.98 2.38
CA TRP A 21 -3.97 -9.76 2.59
C TRP A 21 -3.44 -9.65 4.01
N HIS A 22 -2.30 -8.99 4.13
CA HIS A 22 -1.64 -8.60 5.37
C HIS A 22 -1.55 -7.08 5.43
N LEU A 23 -1.67 -6.55 6.65
CA LEU A 23 -1.63 -5.12 6.93
C LEU A 23 -0.58 -4.83 7.99
N ASP A 24 0.31 -3.90 7.66
CA ASP A 24 1.36 -3.46 8.57
C ASP A 24 1.16 -1.98 8.94
N GLU A 25 1.28 -1.67 10.24
CA GLU A 25 1.49 -0.31 10.75
C GLU A 25 2.97 -0.18 11.14
N VAL A 26 3.72 0.68 10.45
CA VAL A 26 5.15 0.89 10.72
C VAL A 26 5.48 2.36 10.81
N PHE A 27 6.53 2.66 11.58
CA PHE A 27 7.10 4.00 11.67
C PHE A 27 8.29 4.09 10.73
N ILE A 28 8.30 5.11 9.87
CA ILE A 28 9.41 5.37 8.95
C ILE A 28 9.95 6.77 9.17
N LYS A 29 11.25 6.97 8.94
CA LYS A 29 11.89 8.28 9.01
C LYS A 29 12.09 8.80 7.59
N ILE A 30 11.40 9.89 7.24
CA ILE A 30 11.55 10.58 5.94
C ILE A 30 12.08 11.98 6.23
N SER A 31 13.22 12.34 5.62
CA SER A 31 13.83 13.68 5.75
C SER A 31 14.04 14.14 7.20
N GLY A 32 14.35 13.21 8.12
CA GLY A 32 14.55 13.54 9.53
C GLY A 32 13.31 13.39 10.40
N GLU A 33 12.12 13.34 9.82
CA GLU A 33 10.85 13.29 10.54
C GLU A 33 10.28 11.86 10.60
N GLN A 34 9.75 11.47 11.76
CA GLN A 34 9.02 10.21 11.90
C GLN A 34 7.62 10.35 11.30
N LYS A 35 7.23 9.37 10.49
CA LYS A 35 5.93 9.28 9.82
C LYS A 35 5.32 7.91 10.10
N TYR A 36 4.00 7.87 10.14
CA TYR A 36 3.22 6.63 10.21
C TYR A 36 2.98 6.13 8.80
N LEU A 37 3.26 4.85 8.56
CA LEU A 37 3.01 4.20 7.30
C LEU A 37 2.08 3.01 7.52
N TRP A 38 0.97 3.01 6.78
CA TRP A 38 0.07 1.87 6.63
C TRP A 38 0.36 1.21 5.29
N ARG A 39 0.64 -0.08 5.29
CA ARG A 39 0.89 -0.85 4.07
C ARG A 39 -0.02 -2.06 3.99
N ALA A 40 -0.74 -2.19 2.88
CA ALA A 40 -1.43 -3.42 2.54
C ALA A 40 -0.61 -4.22 1.53
N VAL A 41 -0.36 -5.48 1.83
CA VAL A 41 0.30 -6.44 0.94
C VAL A 41 -0.58 -7.68 0.82
N ASP A 42 -0.50 -8.40 -0.30
CA ASP A 42 -1.09 -9.73 -0.39
C ASP A 42 -0.13 -10.81 0.16
N GLN A 43 -0.62 -12.05 0.19
CA GLN A 43 0.12 -13.24 0.60
C GLN A 43 1.42 -13.48 -0.20
N ASP A 44 1.49 -13.00 -1.43
CA ASP A 44 2.62 -13.17 -2.34
C ASP A 44 3.62 -12.00 -2.21
N GLY A 45 3.35 -11.07 -1.28
CA GLY A 45 4.19 -9.91 -1.00
C GLY A 45 3.94 -8.73 -1.95
N MET A 46 2.90 -8.77 -2.77
CA MET A 46 2.55 -7.68 -3.66
C MET A 46 1.88 -6.54 -2.88
N VAL A 47 2.47 -5.35 -2.96
CA VAL A 47 1.92 -4.16 -2.32
C VAL A 47 0.66 -3.69 -3.06
N LEU A 48 -0.46 -3.69 -2.34
CA LEU A 48 -1.78 -3.29 -2.86
C LEU A 48 -2.00 -1.79 -2.79
N ASP A 49 -1.64 -1.18 -1.66
CA ASP A 49 -1.71 0.27 -1.42
C ASP A 49 -0.88 0.68 -0.20
N ILE A 50 -0.49 1.96 -0.15
CA ILE A 50 0.32 2.57 0.93
C ILE A 50 -0.29 3.92 1.32
N LEU A 51 -0.41 4.16 2.62
CA LEU A 51 -0.74 5.48 3.17
C LEU A 51 0.37 5.94 4.12
N VAL A 52 0.89 7.14 3.90
CA VAL A 52 1.86 7.79 4.80
C VAL A 52 1.20 9.00 5.47
N GLN A 53 1.40 9.15 6.77
CA GLN A 53 0.82 10.22 7.59
C GLN A 53 1.89 10.85 8.48
N ASN A 54 1.76 12.16 8.72
CA ASN A 54 2.63 12.87 9.66
C ASN A 54 2.38 12.46 11.11
N GLN A 55 1.14 12.13 11.44
CA GLN A 55 0.69 11.73 12.77
C GLN A 55 -0.31 10.58 12.62
N ARG A 56 -0.57 9.87 13.73
CA ARG A 56 -1.51 8.74 13.75
C ARG A 56 -2.95 9.25 13.60
N ASP A 57 -3.48 9.21 12.38
CA ASP A 57 -4.87 9.60 12.10
C ASP A 57 -5.71 8.39 11.70
N LYS A 58 -6.58 7.98 12.63
CA LYS A 58 -7.50 6.85 12.51
C LYS A 58 -8.55 7.07 11.42
N THR A 59 -8.97 8.32 11.17
CA THR A 59 -9.97 8.66 10.17
C THR A 59 -9.40 8.45 8.78
N ALA A 60 -8.22 9.00 8.51
CA ALA A 60 -7.54 8.78 7.23
C ALA A 60 -7.17 7.30 7.02
N ALA A 61 -6.77 6.56 8.06
CA ALA A 61 -6.59 5.11 7.98
C ALA A 61 -7.90 4.38 7.60
N ARG A 62 -9.03 4.72 8.24
CA ARG A 62 -10.35 4.16 7.90
C ARG A 62 -10.75 4.46 6.45
N HIS A 63 -10.51 5.67 5.96
CA HIS A 63 -10.77 6.03 4.56
C HIS A 63 -9.88 5.25 3.59
N PHE A 64 -8.61 5.05 3.93
CA PHE A 64 -7.69 4.19 3.19
C PHE A 64 -8.22 2.75 3.09
N PHE A 65 -8.62 2.13 4.20
CA PHE A 65 -9.17 0.77 4.18
C PHE A 65 -10.44 0.64 3.34
N ARG A 66 -11.36 1.61 3.44
CA ARG A 66 -12.59 1.61 2.63
C ARG A 66 -12.29 1.69 1.14
N ARG A 67 -11.33 2.52 0.73
CA ARG A 67 -10.92 2.63 -0.68
C ARG A 67 -10.23 1.35 -1.15
N LEU A 68 -9.35 0.80 -0.34
CA LEU A 68 -8.65 -0.44 -0.62
C LEU A 68 -9.63 -1.58 -0.84
N LEU A 69 -10.54 -1.84 0.11
CA LEU A 69 -11.56 -2.88 0.02
C LEU A 69 -12.45 -2.72 -1.22
N LYS A 70 -12.85 -1.49 -1.56
CA LYS A 70 -13.61 -1.26 -2.80
C LYS A 70 -12.82 -1.67 -4.04
N LYS A 71 -11.55 -1.26 -4.12
CA LYS A 71 -10.68 -1.54 -5.27
C LYS A 71 -10.46 -3.04 -5.46
N THR A 72 -10.27 -3.78 -4.38
CA THR A 72 -9.92 -5.19 -4.41
C THR A 72 -11.14 -6.13 -4.41
N CYS A 73 -12.24 -5.79 -3.74
CA CYS A 73 -13.49 -6.55 -3.87
C CYS A 73 -14.12 -6.44 -5.26
N THR A 74 -13.84 -5.36 -6.02
CA THR A 74 -14.20 -5.31 -7.45
C THR A 74 -13.35 -6.24 -8.31
N VAL A 75 -12.15 -6.61 -7.87
CA VAL A 75 -11.23 -7.52 -8.60
C VAL A 75 -11.48 -8.99 -8.25
N LEU A 76 -12.12 -9.28 -7.10
CA LEU A 76 -12.53 -10.62 -6.66
C LEU A 76 -13.86 -11.11 -7.26
N ARG A 77 -14.29 -10.57 -8.41
CA ARG A 77 -15.50 -11.03 -9.12
C ARG A 77 -15.16 -11.65 -10.46
#